data_AF-A0A8T2GHZ2-F1
#
_entry.id   AF-A0A8T2GHZ2-F1
#
_cell.length_a   1.000
_cell.length_b   1.000
_cell.length_c   1.000
_cell.angle_alpha   90.00
_cell.angle_beta   90.00
_cell.angle_gamma   90.00
#
_symmetry.space_group_name_H-M   'P 1'
#
loop_
_entity.id
_entity.type
_entity.pdbx_description
1 polymer ?
#
loop_
_entity_poly.entity_id
_entity_poly.type
_entity_poly.pdbx_seq_one_letter_code
_entity_poly.pdbx_strand_id
1 'polypeptide(L)'
;MYVWSMCNSQGVMRSLISGRSRTMCLRLQQSRCDDEFSLRKKQNDVFKTAAKARCETISTKRQPKGPKPCFMVEGMTLETVTPIPNVVNDLKGGY
;
A
#
# COMPACT_ATOMS: atom_id res chain seq x y z
N MET A 1 14.62 7.98 -38.05
CA MET A 1 15.17 8.08 -36.68
C MET A 1 14.02 7.98 -35.68
N TYR A 2 14.00 6.94 -34.85
CA TYR A 2 12.93 6.71 -33.85
C TYR A 2 13.18 7.56 -32.60
N VAL A 3 12.57 8.75 -32.57
CA VAL A 3 12.65 9.66 -31.43
C VAL A 3 11.28 9.74 -30.78
N TRP A 4 11.19 9.39 -29.49
CA TRP A 4 9.97 9.51 -28.71
C TRP A 4 9.96 10.80 -27.90
N SER A 5 8.75 11.31 -27.67
CA SER A 5 8.56 12.55 -26.93
C SER A 5 7.67 12.28 -25.73
N MET A 6 8.17 12.59 -24.53
CA MET A 6 7.51 12.30 -23.26
C MET A 6 7.25 13.58 -22.48
N CYS A 7 6.14 13.61 -21.76
CA CYS A 7 5.86 14.65 -20.78
C CYS A 7 6.50 14.25 -19.44
N ASN A 8 7.29 15.14 -18.85
CA ASN A 8 7.91 14.95 -17.55
C ASN A 8 7.53 16.11 -16.63
N SER A 9 7.37 15.84 -15.34
CA SER A 9 7.18 16.88 -14.33
C SER A 9 8.44 17.02 -13.51
N GLN A 10 8.96 18.24 -13.40
CA GLN A 10 10.12 18.53 -12.54
C GLN A 10 9.65 19.31 -11.30
N GLY A 11 10.08 18.84 -10.13
CA GLY A 11 9.86 19.54 -8.87
C GLY A 11 10.85 20.68 -8.71
N VAL A 12 10.35 21.91 -8.63
CA VAL A 12 11.11 23.10 -8.23
C VAL A 12 10.58 23.55 -6.87
N MET A 13 11.39 24.21 -6.04
CA MET A 13 11.08 24.52 -4.63
C MET A 13 9.66 25.03 -4.34
N ARG A 14 9.00 25.71 -5.29
CA ARG A 14 7.63 26.25 -5.12
C ARG A 14 6.58 25.70 -6.10
N SER A 15 6.95 24.92 -7.10
CA SER A 15 6.01 24.50 -8.15
C SER A 15 6.44 23.25 -8.90
N LEU A 16 5.45 22.57 -9.47
CA LEU A 16 5.63 21.51 -10.45
C LEU A 16 5.52 22.12 -11.85
N ILE A 17 6.57 21.98 -12.66
CA ILE A 17 6.59 22.45 -14.04
C ILE A 17 6.54 21.24 -14.97
N SER A 18 5.52 21.17 -15.81
CA SER A 18 5.43 20.17 -16.87
C SER A 18 6.32 20.56 -18.04
N GLY A 19 7.26 19.70 -18.39
CA GLY A 19 8.11 19.82 -19.56
C GLY A 19 7.89 18.68 -20.54
N ARG A 20 8.42 18.83 -21.76
CA ARG A 20 8.40 17.78 -22.78
C ARG A 20 9.82 17.46 -23.22
N SER A 21 10.28 16.24 -22.98
CA SER A 21 11.60 15.78 -23.38
C SER A 21 11.53 15.02 -24.71
N ARG A 22 12.56 15.19 -25.54
CA ARG A 22 12.72 14.44 -26.78
C ARG A 22 13.88 13.47 -26.60
N THR A 23 13.58 12.17 -26.57
CA THR A 23 14.52 11.12 -26.18
C THR A 23 14.46 9.94 -27.15
N MET A 24 15.55 9.18 -27.22
CA MET A 24 15.62 7.99 -28.07
C MET A 24 14.90 6.83 -27.39
N CYS A 25 14.14 6.04 -28.15
CA CYS A 25 13.34 4.93 -27.60
C CYS A 25 14.18 3.92 -26.83
N LEU A 26 15.43 3.65 -27.25
CA LEU A 26 16.33 2.72 -26.55
C LEU A 26 16.60 3.10 -25.09
N ARG A 27 16.54 4.39 -24.76
CA ARG A 27 16.76 4.90 -23.40
C ARG A 27 15.49 4.90 -22.55
N LEU A 28 14.35 4.59 -23.15
CA LEU A 28 13.05 4.57 -22.47
C LEU A 28 12.73 3.14 -22.07
N GLN A 29 12.50 2.94 -20.78
CA GLN A 29 11.93 1.70 -20.25
C GLN A 29 10.42 1.89 -20.08
N GLN A 30 9.65 0.85 -20.36
CA GLN A 30 8.22 0.86 -20.08
C GLN A 30 8.01 0.79 -18.57
N SER A 31 7.27 1.76 -18.01
CA SER A 31 6.90 1.76 -16.61
C SER A 31 5.80 0.73 -16.34
N ARG A 32 5.84 0.11 -15.16
CA ARG A 32 4.83 -0.87 -14.71
C ARG A 32 3.81 -0.30 -13.73
N CYS A 33 3.85 1.02 -13.48
CA CYS A 33 2.96 1.68 -12.52
C CYS A 33 1.48 1.48 -12.87
N ASP A 34 1.15 1.45 -14.16
CA ASP A 34 -0.22 1.33 -14.66
C ASP A 34 -0.65 -0.10 -14.97
N ASP A 35 0.29 -1.06 -14.96
CA ASP A 35 0.04 -2.45 -15.35
C ASP A 35 -0.95 -3.12 -14.38
N GLU A 36 -0.68 -3.02 -13.08
CA GLU A 36 -1.55 -3.58 -12.03
C GLU A 36 -2.94 -2.92 -12.08
N PHE A 37 -2.99 -1.60 -12.24
CA PHE A 37 -4.24 -0.85 -12.32
C PHE A 37 -5.07 -1.27 -13.55
N SER A 38 -4.42 -1.42 -14.71
CA SER A 38 -5.04 -1.85 -15.95
C SER A 38 -5.59 -3.27 -15.86
N LEU A 39 -4.83 -4.19 -15.25
CA LEU A 39 -5.28 -5.56 -15.01
C LEU A 39 -6.53 -5.58 -14.10
N ARG A 40 -6.52 -4.78 -13.05
CA ARG A 40 -7.63 -4.68 -12.10
C ARG A 40 -8.87 -4.07 -12.72
N LYS A 41 -8.72 -3.08 -13.61
CA LYS A 41 -9.85 -2.54 -14.38
C LYS A 41 -10.53 -3.64 -15.22
N LYS A 42 -9.73 -4.45 -15.94
CA LYS A 42 -10.26 -5.58 -16.73
C LYS A 42 -11.00 -6.59 -15.85
N GLN A 43 -10.43 -6.96 -14.71
CA GLN A 43 -11.07 -7.87 -13.75
C GLN A 43 -12.39 -7.29 -13.21
N ASN A 44 -12.40 -6.00 -12.88
CA ASN A 44 -13.62 -5.31 -12.43
C ASN A 44 -14.73 -5.32 -13.47
N ASP A 45 -14.39 -5.16 -14.75
CA ASP A 45 -15.37 -5.19 -15.83
C ASP A 45 -15.99 -6.59 -15.96
N VAL A 46 -15.19 -7.66 -15.83
CA VAL A 46 -15.70 -9.05 -15.78
C VAL A 46 -16.63 -9.27 -14.58
N PHE A 47 -16.29 -8.75 -13.40
CA PHE A 47 -17.17 -8.89 -12.23
C PHE A 47 -18.48 -8.13 -12.39
N LYS A 48 -18.45 -6.95 -13.01
CA LYS A 48 -19.67 -6.16 -13.29
C LYS A 48 -20.57 -6.83 -14.32
N THR A 49 -20.01 -7.40 -15.39
CA THR A 49 -20.81 -8.12 -16.39
C THR A 49 -21.46 -9.36 -15.78
N ALA A 50 -20.71 -10.13 -14.97
CA ALA A 50 -21.24 -11.28 -14.26
C ALA A 50 -22.34 -10.90 -13.24
N ALA A 51 -22.14 -9.82 -12.47
CA ALA A 51 -23.14 -9.31 -11.53
C ALA A 51 -24.42 -8.85 -12.24
N LYS A 52 -24.26 -8.15 -13.38
CA LYS A 52 -25.39 -7.72 -14.20
C LYS A 52 -26.18 -8.91 -14.76
N ALA A 53 -25.50 -9.98 -15.15
CA ALA A 53 -26.16 -11.22 -15.59
C ALA A 53 -26.94 -11.92 -14.46
N ARG A 54 -26.46 -11.81 -13.21
CA ARG A 54 -27.16 -12.31 -12.01
C ARG A 54 -28.18 -11.32 -11.42
N CYS A 55 -28.32 -10.12 -11.97
CA CYS A 55 -29.13 -9.04 -11.42
C CYS A 55 -28.74 -8.62 -9.97
N GLU A 56 -27.46 -8.80 -9.60
CA GLU A 56 -26.94 -8.45 -8.27
C GLU A 56 -26.17 -7.13 -8.30
N THR A 57 -26.25 -6.35 -7.22
CA THR A 57 -25.44 -5.14 -7.05
C THR A 57 -24.18 -5.45 -6.26
N ILE A 58 -23.01 -5.34 -6.90
CA ILE A 58 -21.69 -5.64 -6.29
C ILE A 58 -20.84 -4.37 -6.18
N SER A 59 -20.18 -4.19 -5.03
CA SER A 59 -19.18 -3.14 -4.84
C SER A 59 -17.79 -3.63 -5.26
N THR A 60 -17.20 -3.03 -6.30
CA THR A 60 -15.85 -3.37 -6.79
C THR A 60 -14.74 -2.45 -6.26
N LYS A 61 -15.06 -1.59 -5.28
CA LYS A 61 -14.08 -0.66 -4.69
C LYS A 61 -13.13 -1.41 -3.75
N ARG A 62 -11.87 -0.98 -3.69
CA ARG A 62 -10.90 -1.50 -2.70
C ARG A 62 -11.41 -1.20 -1.30
N GLN A 63 -11.36 -2.20 -0.43
CA GLN A 63 -11.57 -2.01 1.00
C GLN A 63 -10.21 -1.86 1.69
N PRO A 64 -10.06 -0.92 2.65
CA PRO A 64 -8.88 -0.87 3.50
C PRO A 64 -8.78 -2.16 4.34
N LYS A 65 -7.60 -2.41 4.90
CA LYS A 65 -7.41 -3.57 5.78
C LYS A 65 -8.34 -3.43 6.98
N GLY A 66 -9.28 -4.37 7.12
CA GLY A 66 -10.19 -4.43 8.25
C GLY A 66 -9.49 -4.84 9.55
N PRO A 67 -10.18 -4.74 10.69
CA PRO A 67 -9.71 -5.30 11.95
C PRO A 67 -9.46 -6.80 11.77
N LYS A 68 -8.45 -7.33 12.46
CA LYS A 68 -8.22 -8.77 12.47
C LYS A 68 -9.47 -9.45 13.07
N PRO A 69 -9.99 -10.53 12.47
CA PRO A 69 -11.09 -11.27 13.05
C PRO A 69 -10.68 -11.89 14.39
N CYS A 70 -11.66 -12.21 15.23
CA CYS A 70 -11.42 -12.96 16.46
C CYS A 70 -10.76 -14.31 16.12
N PHE A 71 -9.71 -14.65 16.86
CA PHE A 71 -8.97 -15.90 16.70
C PHE A 71 -8.79 -16.54 18.08
N MET A 72 -9.10 -17.83 18.18
CA MET A 72 -8.85 -18.60 19.40
C MET A 72 -7.38 -19.06 19.37
N VAL A 73 -6.61 -18.68 20.38
CA VAL A 73 -5.21 -19.12 20.54
C VAL A 73 -5.19 -20.26 21.55
N GLU A 74 -4.99 -21.50 21.10
CA GLU A 74 -4.75 -22.65 21.96
C GLU A 74 -3.23 -22.90 22.08
N GLY A 75 -2.73 -23.08 23.31
CA GLY A 75 -1.33 -23.50 23.56
C GLY A 75 -0.30 -22.38 23.74
N MET A 76 -0.72 -21.15 24.08
CA MET A 76 0.24 -20.12 24.49
C MET A 76 0.82 -20.48 25.87
N THR A 77 2.09 -20.88 25.92
CA THR A 77 2.87 -20.90 27.16
C THR A 77 2.99 -19.45 27.62
N LEU A 78 2.15 -19.05 28.58
CA LEU A 78 2.23 -17.74 29.22
C LEU A 78 3.51 -17.69 30.05
N GLU A 79 4.63 -17.38 29.39
CA GLU A 79 5.87 -17.04 30.09
C GLU A 79 5.60 -15.76 30.88
N THR A 80 5.51 -15.90 32.21
CA THR A 80 5.25 -14.79 33.11
C THR A 80 6.50 -13.95 33.19
N VAL A 81 6.58 -12.90 32.38
CA VAL A 81 7.64 -11.89 32.48
C VAL A 81 7.38 -11.10 33.76
N THR A 82 8.20 -11.33 34.78
CA THR A 82 8.17 -10.51 35.99
C THR A 82 8.74 -9.13 35.68
N PRO A 83 8.09 -8.04 36.10
CA PRO A 83 8.70 -6.72 35.96
C PRO A 83 9.97 -6.69 36.81
N ILE A 84 11.07 -6.23 36.21
CA ILE A 84 12.35 -6.05 36.90
C ILE A 84 12.11 -5.09 38.08
N PRO A 85 12.48 -5.46 39.33
CA PRO A 85 12.30 -4.56 40.45
C PRO A 85 13.15 -3.31 40.25
N ASN A 86 12.57 -2.15 40.55
CA ASN A 86 13.28 -0.87 40.49
C ASN A 86 14.38 -0.87 41.55
N VAL A 87 15.66 -0.77 41.16
CA VAL A 87 16.84 -0.85 42.03
C VAL A 87 17.02 0.42 42.90
N VAL A 88 15.93 1.07 43.32
CA VAL A 88 15.95 2.27 44.21
C VAL A 88 14.82 2.24 45.25
N ASN A 89 14.41 1.06 45.69
CA ASN A 89 13.84 0.90 47.04
C ASN A 89 14.94 0.14 47.79
N ASP A 90 15.79 0.81 48.56
CA ASP A 90 15.83 0.59 50.02
C ASP A 90 16.60 1.69 50.81
N LEU A 91 16.90 2.86 50.23
CA LEU A 91 17.65 3.93 50.95
C LEU A 91 16.80 5.05 51.55
N LYS A 92 15.46 4.93 51.57
CA LYS A 92 14.59 5.81 52.35
C LYS A 92 14.10 5.10 53.61
N GLY A 93 15.02 4.84 54.53
CA GLY A 93 14.70 4.15 55.77
C GLY A 93 15.91 4.00 56.70
N GLY A 94 16.46 5.12 57.19
CA GLY A 94 17.41 5.09 58.30
C GLY A 94 18.45 6.21 58.25
N TYR A 95 18.31 7.12 59.22
CA TYR A 95 19.13 8.31 59.55
C TYR A 95 18.85 9.57 58.74
#